data_AF-A0A421EJ38-F1
#
_entry.id   AF-A0A421EJ38-F1
#
_cell.length_a   1.000
_cell.length_b   1.000
_cell.length_c   1.000
_cell.angle_alpha   90.00
_cell.angle_beta   90.00
_cell.angle_gamma   90.00
#
_symmetry.space_group_name_H-M   'P 1'
#
loop_
_entity.id
_entity.type
_entity.pdbx_description
1 polymer ?
#
loop_
_entity_poly.entity_id
_entity_poly.type
_entity_poly.pdbx_seq_one_letter_code
_entity_poly.pdbx_strand_id
1 'polypeptide(L)'
;MAKAAIVILAGNESHADYGRLANALEAAKEFAENDDDELKLIFDGAGTQWVPELEDEESDYHELYRAVRDDAAVCDYCSSAFDVADAVSDSGLATLAEYDGHPSIRSLVDDDYEIITF
;
A
#
# COMPACT_ATOMS: atom_id res chain seq x y z
N MET A 1 -11.55 12.48 -12.33
CA MET A 1 -10.09 12.63 -12.26
C MET A 1 -9.72 13.20 -10.89
N ALA A 2 -10.04 12.40 -9.88
CA ALA A 2 -9.34 12.46 -8.61
C ALA A 2 -7.97 11.80 -8.76
N LYS A 3 -6.98 12.26 -8.01
CA LYS A 3 -5.69 11.60 -7.85
C LYS A 3 -5.57 11.25 -6.38
N ALA A 4 -5.58 9.97 -6.04
CA ALA A 4 -5.57 9.51 -4.66
C ALA A 4 -4.30 8.69 -4.40
N ALA A 5 -3.58 9.05 -3.34
CA ALA A 5 -2.53 8.24 -2.77
C ALA A 5 -3.04 7.65 -1.46
N ILE A 6 -3.45 6.38 -1.50
CA ILE A 6 -3.81 5.62 -0.31
C ILE A 6 -2.52 5.11 0.33
N VAL A 7 -2.17 5.64 1.51
CA VAL A 7 -0.96 5.25 2.22
C VAL A 7 -1.33 4.46 3.46
N ILE A 8 -0.98 3.17 3.46
CA ILE A 8 -1.20 2.28 4.59
C ILE A 8 0.03 2.36 5.49
N LEU A 9 -0.15 2.90 6.69
CA LEU A 9 0.88 3.04 7.71
C LEU A 9 0.70 2.04 8.87
N ALA A 10 -0.53 1.57 9.08
CA ALA A 10 -0.84 0.59 10.12
C ALA A 10 -0.23 -0.78 9.83
N GLY A 11 0.42 -1.38 10.84
CA GLY A 11 0.93 -2.77 10.80
C GLY A 11 -0.18 -3.79 10.99
N ASN A 12 0.14 -5.02 11.42
CA ASN A 12 -0.84 -6.13 11.56
C ASN A 12 -0.97 -6.69 12.98
N GLU A 13 -0.72 -5.88 14.00
CA GLU A 13 -0.64 -6.35 15.40
C GLU A 13 -2.01 -6.41 16.12
N SER A 14 -3.01 -5.66 15.66
CA SER A 14 -4.29 -5.52 16.36
C SER A 14 -5.50 -5.59 15.44
N HIS A 15 -6.65 -5.99 16.00
CA HIS A 15 -7.93 -5.99 15.28
C HIS A 15 -8.29 -4.62 14.68
N ALA A 16 -7.85 -3.52 15.33
CA ALA A 16 -8.03 -2.18 14.78
C ALA A 16 -7.20 -1.97 13.50
N ASP A 17 -6.02 -2.58 13.41
CA ASP A 17 -5.17 -2.46 12.23
C ASP A 17 -5.71 -3.26 11.05
N TYR A 18 -6.25 -4.45 11.30
CA TYR A 18 -7.04 -5.19 10.31
C TYR A 18 -8.21 -4.36 9.77
N GLY A 19 -8.90 -3.62 10.65
CA GLY A 19 -9.94 -2.68 10.23
C GLY A 19 -9.40 -1.54 9.36
N ARG A 20 -8.23 -0.99 9.69
CA ARG A 20 -7.58 0.06 8.87
C ARG A 20 -7.18 -0.45 7.50
N LEU A 21 -6.56 -1.63 7.44
CA LEU A 21 -6.20 -2.28 6.18
C LEU A 21 -7.44 -2.49 5.30
N ALA A 22 -8.49 -3.09 5.86
CA ALA A 22 -9.72 -3.37 5.13
C ALA A 22 -10.31 -2.10 4.52
N ASN A 23 -10.43 -1.02 5.31
CA ASN A 23 -10.94 0.26 4.82
C ASN A 23 -10.01 0.91 3.79
N ALA A 24 -8.69 0.76 3.94
CA ALA A 24 -7.73 1.28 2.96
C ALA A 24 -7.87 0.57 1.61
N LEU A 25 -7.98 -0.76 1.61
CA LEU A 25 -8.13 -1.56 0.40
C LEU A 25 -9.50 -1.33 -0.26
N GLU A 26 -10.59 -1.18 0.51
CA GLU A 26 -11.91 -0.80 -0.05
C GLU A 26 -11.88 0.60 -0.67
N ALA A 27 -11.25 1.58 0.01
CA ALA A 27 -11.11 2.92 -0.55
C ALA A 27 -10.26 2.91 -1.83
N ALA A 28 -9.14 2.18 -1.83
CA ALA A 28 -8.32 1.98 -3.02
C ALA A 28 -9.14 1.35 -4.16
N LYS A 29 -9.92 0.32 -3.86
CA LYS A 29 -10.75 -0.37 -4.86
C LYS A 29 -11.81 0.56 -5.46
N GLU A 30 -12.43 1.41 -4.65
CA GLU A 30 -13.36 2.43 -5.15
C GLU A 30 -12.70 3.33 -6.20
N PHE A 31 -11.47 3.80 -5.97
CA PHE A 31 -10.72 4.59 -6.98
C PHE A 31 -10.35 3.74 -8.20
N ALA A 32 -9.88 2.50 -8.01
CA ALA A 32 -9.49 1.60 -9.11
C ALA A 32 -10.66 1.23 -10.03
N GLU A 33 -11.90 1.19 -9.53
CA GLU A 33 -13.11 0.92 -10.32
C GLU A 33 -13.58 2.14 -11.16
N ASN A 34 -12.94 3.31 -11.00
CA ASN A 34 -13.23 4.53 -11.76
C ASN A 34 -12.09 4.84 -12.76
N ASP A 35 -12.28 4.46 -14.03
CA ASP A 35 -11.25 4.56 -15.10
C ASP A 35 -10.67 5.99 -15.32
N ASP A 36 -11.37 7.03 -14.88
CA ASP A 36 -10.96 8.44 -15.00
C ASP A 36 -10.08 8.92 -13.83
N ASP A 37 -9.90 8.11 -12.79
CA ASP A 37 -9.15 8.45 -11.58
C ASP A 37 -7.75 7.81 -11.59
N GLU A 38 -6.82 8.43 -10.86
CA GLU A 38 -5.46 7.91 -10.69
C GLU A 38 -5.25 7.46 -9.24
N LEU A 39 -4.91 6.18 -9.07
CA LEU A 39 -4.65 5.58 -7.76
C LEU A 39 -3.15 5.29 -7.59
N LYS A 40 -2.65 5.55 -6.38
CA LYS A 40 -1.43 4.94 -5.85
C LYS A 40 -1.74 4.31 -4.51
N LEU A 41 -1.51 3.01 -4.38
CA LEU A 41 -1.59 2.31 -3.10
C LEU A 41 -0.17 2.09 -2.57
N ILE A 42 0.15 2.66 -1.41
CA ILE A 42 1.52 2.63 -0.88
C ILE A 42 1.52 1.99 0.50
N PHE A 43 2.28 0.90 0.64
CA PHE A 43 2.61 0.31 1.93
C PHE A 43 3.89 0.97 2.46
N ASP A 44 3.77 1.73 3.54
CA ASP A 44 4.87 2.44 4.19
C ASP A 44 4.85 2.20 5.70
N GLY A 45 5.97 2.42 6.37
CA GLY A 45 6.14 2.11 7.80
C GLY A 45 5.77 0.66 8.10
N ALA A 46 4.97 0.47 9.15
CA ALA A 46 4.51 -0.86 9.55
C ALA A 46 3.56 -1.49 8.51
N GLY A 47 2.99 -0.70 7.61
CA GLY A 47 2.14 -1.19 6.52
C GLY A 47 2.83 -2.23 5.62
N THR A 48 4.17 -2.20 5.51
CA THR A 48 4.90 -3.20 4.72
C THR A 48 4.74 -4.63 5.27
N GLN A 49 4.40 -4.79 6.56
CA GLN A 49 4.16 -6.08 7.19
C GLN A 49 2.97 -6.84 6.61
N TRP A 50 2.04 -6.15 5.93
CA TRP A 50 0.87 -6.77 5.30
C TRP A 50 1.21 -7.57 4.04
N VAL A 51 2.29 -7.21 3.33
CA VAL A 51 2.62 -7.83 2.03
C VAL A 51 2.66 -9.37 2.09
N PRO A 52 3.38 -10.02 3.03
CA PRO A 52 3.37 -11.48 3.11
C PRO A 52 1.98 -12.08 3.37
N GLU A 53 1.15 -11.41 4.17
CA GLU A 53 -0.20 -11.88 4.51
C GLU A 53 -1.19 -11.67 3.36
N LEU A 54 -1.02 -10.60 2.56
CA LEU A 54 -1.89 -10.31 1.42
C LEU A 54 -1.55 -11.16 0.20
N GLU A 55 -0.29 -11.58 0.04
CA GLU A 55 0.12 -12.51 -1.01
C GLU A 55 -0.26 -13.98 -0.70
N ASP A 56 -0.61 -14.30 0.56
CA ASP A 56 -1.14 -15.60 0.93
C ASP A 56 -2.59 -15.78 0.44
N GLU A 57 -2.83 -16.77 -0.43
CA GLU A 57 -4.16 -17.09 -0.98
C GLU A 57 -5.17 -17.52 0.11
N GLU A 58 -4.71 -17.94 1.29
CA GLU A 58 -5.58 -18.28 2.43
C GLU A 58 -6.01 -17.07 3.27
N SER A 59 -5.47 -15.87 3.00
CA SER A 59 -5.83 -14.65 3.71
C SER A 59 -7.24 -14.17 3.37
N ASP A 60 -8.00 -13.77 4.40
CA ASP A 60 -9.34 -13.18 4.25
C ASP A 60 -9.33 -11.90 3.38
N TYR A 61 -8.17 -11.25 3.23
CA TYR A 61 -8.00 -10.01 2.46
C TYR A 61 -7.36 -10.22 1.10
N HIS A 62 -6.98 -11.45 0.73
CA HIS A 62 -6.28 -11.74 -0.52
C HIS A 62 -7.05 -11.23 -1.73
N GLU A 63 -8.32 -11.64 -1.87
CA GLU A 63 -9.17 -11.24 -3.02
C GLU A 63 -9.37 -9.74 -3.12
N LEU A 64 -9.49 -9.04 -1.99
CA LEU A 64 -9.64 -7.59 -1.96
C LEU A 64 -8.34 -6.89 -2.39
N TYR A 65 -7.20 -7.34 -1.88
CA TYR A 65 -5.89 -6.84 -2.28
C TYR A 65 -5.61 -7.10 -3.77
N ARG A 66 -5.94 -8.30 -4.28
CA ARG A 66 -5.76 -8.65 -5.70
C ARG A 66 -6.47 -7.67 -6.64
N ALA A 67 -7.58 -7.07 -6.21
CA ALA A 67 -8.32 -6.08 -7.02
C ALA A 67 -7.56 -4.74 -7.17
N VAL A 68 -6.62 -4.42 -6.29
CA VAL A 68 -5.88 -3.14 -6.25
C VAL A 68 -4.36 -3.32 -6.33
N ARG A 69 -3.90 -4.56 -6.50
CA ARG A 69 -2.48 -4.94 -6.47
C ARG A 69 -1.68 -4.24 -7.56
N ASP A 70 -2.26 -4.01 -8.72
CA ASP A 70 -1.56 -3.41 -9.86
C ASP A 70 -1.19 -1.94 -9.61
N ASP A 71 -1.87 -1.28 -8.66
CA ASP A 71 -1.58 0.09 -8.21
C ASP A 71 -0.70 0.13 -6.95
N ALA A 72 -0.30 -1.04 -6.43
CA ALA A 72 0.41 -1.18 -5.16
C ALA A 72 1.93 -1.03 -5.31
N ALA A 73 2.52 -0.31 -4.36
CA ALA A 73 3.96 -0.18 -4.21
C ALA A 73 4.36 -0.20 -2.73
N VAL A 74 5.61 -0.56 -2.45
CA VAL A 74 6.11 -0.77 -1.08
C VAL A 74 7.32 0.12 -0.83
N CYS A 75 7.40 0.72 0.36
CA CYS A 75 8.62 1.42 0.77
C CYS A 75 9.80 0.44 0.91
N ASP A 76 10.88 0.69 0.17
CA ASP A 76 12.09 -0.14 0.17
C ASP A 76 12.75 -0.17 1.55
N TYR A 77 13.03 1.00 2.12
CA TYR A 77 13.63 1.11 3.45
C TYR A 77 12.78 0.43 4.53
N CYS A 78 11.45 0.66 4.54
CA CYS A 78 10.57 0.09 5.54
C CYS A 78 10.46 -1.43 5.42
N SER A 79 10.46 -1.99 4.19
CA SER A 79 10.46 -3.45 4.01
C SER A 79 11.66 -4.11 4.69
N SER A 80 12.83 -3.47 4.62
CA SER A 80 14.03 -3.91 5.33
C SER A 80 13.94 -3.68 6.83
N ALA A 81 13.42 -2.53 7.26
CA ALA A 81 13.29 -2.17 8.67
C ALA A 81 12.32 -3.07 9.45
N PHE A 82 11.32 -3.63 8.76
CA PHE A 82 10.32 -4.55 9.31
C PHE A 82 10.58 -6.03 8.95
N ASP A 83 11.78 -6.36 8.45
CA ASP A 83 12.21 -7.73 8.16
C ASP A 83 11.29 -8.49 7.17
N VAL A 84 10.72 -7.78 6.18
CA VAL A 84 9.84 -8.35 5.13
C VAL A 84 10.37 -8.16 3.71
N ALA A 85 11.62 -7.71 3.55
CA ALA A 85 12.22 -7.44 2.24
C ALA A 85 12.19 -8.64 1.27
N ASP A 86 12.44 -9.86 1.77
CA ASP A 86 12.39 -11.07 0.94
C ASP A 86 10.97 -11.34 0.43
N ALA A 87 9.95 -11.22 1.31
CA ALA A 87 8.55 -11.40 0.93
C ALA A 87 8.08 -10.33 -0.08
N VAL A 88 8.55 -9.08 0.06
CA VAL A 88 8.29 -8.00 -0.89
C VAL A 88 8.98 -8.25 -2.23
N SER A 89 10.20 -8.79 -2.22
CA SER A 89 10.89 -9.19 -3.45
C SER A 89 10.15 -10.32 -4.17
N ASP A 90 9.71 -11.33 -3.42
CA ASP A 90 9.00 -12.50 -3.96
C ASP A 90 7.60 -12.15 -4.47
N SER A 91 6.94 -11.14 -3.88
CA SER A 91 5.65 -10.66 -4.35
C SER A 91 5.73 -10.01 -5.74
N GLY A 92 6.89 -9.47 -6.13
CA GLY A 92 7.08 -8.76 -7.40
C GLY A 92 6.41 -7.38 -7.45
N LEU A 93 6.07 -6.81 -6.30
CA LEU A 93 5.58 -5.43 -6.20
C LEU A 93 6.71 -4.42 -6.52
N ALA A 94 6.32 -3.24 -6.98
CA ALA A 94 7.25 -2.13 -7.13
C ALA A 94 7.74 -1.65 -5.76
N THR A 95 9.06 -1.46 -5.62
CA THR A 95 9.64 -0.84 -4.42
C THR A 95 9.98 0.63 -4.68
N LEU A 96 9.68 1.49 -3.70
CA LEU A 96 9.90 2.94 -3.76
C LEU A 96 11.03 3.35 -2.83
N ALA A 97 12.02 4.06 -3.38
CA ALA A 97 13.23 4.51 -2.69
C ALA A 97 13.65 5.92 -3.14
N GLU A 98 12.74 6.88 -3.11
CA GLU A 98 12.88 8.20 -3.74
C GLU A 98 13.61 9.22 -2.86
N TYR A 99 13.24 9.33 -1.58
CA TYR A 99 13.82 10.28 -0.62
C TYR A 99 14.39 9.52 0.58
N ASP A 100 15.71 9.50 0.72
CA ASP A 100 16.42 8.77 1.77
C ASP A 100 16.00 7.28 1.89
N GLY A 101 15.60 6.66 0.77
CA GLY A 101 15.14 5.26 0.72
C GLY A 101 13.63 5.07 0.95
N HIS A 102 12.87 6.15 1.15
CA HIS A 102 11.42 6.14 1.32
C HIS A 102 10.66 6.68 0.09
N PRO A 103 9.35 6.39 -0.04
CA PRO A 103 8.47 7.11 -0.95
C PRO A 103 8.52 8.62 -0.69
N SER A 104 8.52 9.42 -1.76
CA SER A 104 8.50 10.88 -1.65
C SER A 104 7.05 11.37 -1.53
N ILE A 105 6.59 11.54 -0.28
CA ILE A 105 5.27 12.14 -0.01
C ILE A 105 5.17 13.56 -0.58
N ARG A 106 6.29 14.33 -0.58
CA ARG A 106 6.34 15.63 -1.25
C ARG A 106 5.97 15.44 -2.72
N SER A 107 6.62 14.52 -3.45
CA SER A 107 6.37 14.35 -4.88
C SER A 107 4.89 14.08 -5.17
N LEU A 108 4.22 13.27 -4.33
CA LEU A 108 2.77 13.07 -4.42
C LEU A 108 1.98 14.37 -4.29
N VAL A 109 2.31 15.22 -3.30
CA VAL A 109 1.67 16.54 -3.14
C VAL A 109 1.90 17.44 -4.36
N ASP A 110 3.11 17.45 -4.90
CA ASP A 110 3.46 18.26 -6.08
C ASP A 110 2.77 17.78 -7.36
N ASP A 111 2.48 16.49 -7.43
CA ASP A 111 1.71 15.86 -8.50
C ASP A 111 0.19 15.96 -8.28
N ASP A 112 -0.26 16.79 -7.33
CA ASP A 112 -1.66 17.05 -6.97
C ASP A 112 -2.44 15.81 -6.49
N TYR A 113 -1.77 14.84 -5.85
CA TYR A 113 -2.46 13.74 -5.17
C TYR A 113 -3.06 14.19 -3.83
N GLU A 114 -4.31 13.80 -3.58
CA GLU A 114 -4.87 13.76 -2.23
C GLU A 114 -4.25 12.58 -1.48
N ILE A 115 -3.63 12.84 -0.33
CA ILE A 115 -2.98 11.79 0.47
C ILE A 115 -3.95 11.36 1.57
N ILE A 116 -4.36 10.10 1.51
CA ILE A 116 -5.31 9.51 2.45
C ILE A 116 -4.58 8.40 3.20
N THR A 117 -4.41 8.58 4.51
CA THR A 117 -3.64 7.64 5.34
C THR A 117 -4.53 6.72 6.17
N PHE A 118 -4.13 5.46 6.27
CA PHE A 118 -4.80 4.44 7.07
C PHE A 118 -3.88 3.80 8.10
#